data_AF-A0A4S3LN74-F1
#
_entry.id   AF-A0A4S3LN74-F1
#
_cell.length_a   1.000
_cell.length_b   1.000
_cell.length_c   1.000
_cell.angle_alpha   90.00
_cell.angle_beta   90.00
_cell.angle_gamma   90.00
#
_symmetry.space_group_name_H-M   'P 1'
#
loop_
_entity.id
_entity.type
_entity.pdbx_description
1 polymer ?
#
loop_
_entity_poly.entity_id
_entity_poly.type
_entity_poly.pdbx_seq_one_letter_code
_entity_poly.pdbx_strand_id
1 'polypeptide(L)'
;MAEPAKKIISLPASNQSLGNNNSIDDIRERRSQELIIGLCGASGSGVKTLKEKLIIKLKACNYHVVHIRISDLMAETMPAAEASDLKRLEGYEHFIQLQNLGNALRNKHGNVINSELVIRQIQVIRTANLNSGIFKGGAGKSTSKIAYIVDQLKHPDEVDLFREVYRNNFYLIGLVRTINERVINLKKDFLDDHQIAEIIRRDRRSEYKYGQHVEETLQRADYFIKNINNEQIKKSIARFIDLIHGANNVSPSQDETGMFTASSAALRSACLSRQVGAAIMDDNCNILSTGCNDVPAAGGGLYSCESKSDKRCYNNDGCHSDMHKDLVRREIEAVIALSDPLRAAELAKQIMKTKKIKSLIEYSRAIHAEMDAITTMARLANSSTVGKTLYCTTYPCHNCARHIVAAGLKRVVYIEPYAKSLAEDLHGDSIAHADSTDKLKKVIFENFEGTAPGRYTKFFGYSRPRKDERGKPVPYDILPSHHVDPQYLDSYGDSELKVALNVTHKLGDESLRV
;
A
#
# COMPACT_ATOMS: atom_id res chain seq x y z
N MET A 1 35.99 -37.15 43.00
CA MET A 1 35.83 -37.68 41.63
C MET A 1 34.66 -36.96 41.01
N ALA A 2 34.86 -36.24 39.91
CA ALA A 2 33.76 -35.54 39.23
C ALA A 2 32.87 -36.56 38.50
N GLU A 3 31.55 -36.42 38.62
CA GLU A 3 30.59 -37.28 37.95
C GLU A 3 30.78 -37.24 36.41
N PRO A 4 30.61 -38.37 35.69
CA PRO A 4 30.66 -38.37 34.25
C PRO A 4 29.45 -37.63 33.68
N ALA A 5 29.70 -36.73 32.73
CA ALA A 5 28.66 -35.98 32.02
C ALA A 5 27.58 -36.92 31.46
N LYS A 6 26.30 -36.64 31.79
CA LYS A 6 25.14 -37.41 31.30
C LYS A 6 25.03 -37.32 29.78
N LYS A 7 24.65 -38.43 29.15
CA LYS A 7 24.37 -38.55 27.70
C LYS A 7 23.41 -37.45 27.22
N ILE A 8 23.79 -36.86 26.09
CA ILE A 8 23.17 -35.72 25.41
C ILE A 8 21.75 -36.07 24.93
N ILE A 9 20.84 -35.10 24.96
CA ILE A 9 19.51 -35.17 24.33
C ILE A 9 19.73 -35.28 22.82
N SER A 10 19.35 -36.41 22.22
CA SER A 10 19.43 -36.60 20.77
C SER A 10 18.52 -35.59 20.05
N LEU A 11 19.08 -34.80 19.14
CA LEU A 11 18.28 -33.94 18.26
C LEU A 11 17.32 -34.81 17.42
N PRO A 12 16.07 -34.36 17.18
CA PRO A 12 15.14 -35.11 16.35
C PRO A 12 15.73 -35.30 14.95
N ALA A 13 15.88 -36.56 14.53
CA ALA A 13 16.37 -36.92 13.20
C ALA A 13 15.37 -36.45 12.14
N SER A 14 15.71 -35.42 11.37
CA SER A 14 14.91 -35.02 10.20
C SER A 14 15.43 -35.72 8.95
N ASN A 15 14.54 -36.40 8.22
CA ASN A 15 14.81 -37.12 6.95
C ASN A 15 15.09 -36.18 5.75
N GLN A 16 15.74 -35.03 5.95
CA GLN A 16 16.18 -34.17 4.84
C GLN A 16 17.66 -34.40 4.56
N SER A 17 17.98 -34.70 3.30
CA SER A 17 19.35 -34.86 2.82
C SER A 17 20.17 -33.60 3.13
N LEU A 18 21.15 -33.72 4.01
CA LEU A 18 22.18 -32.71 4.24
C LEU A 18 23.09 -32.70 3.00
N GLY A 19 22.72 -31.91 2.00
CA GLY A 19 23.36 -31.91 0.68
C GLY A 19 24.65 -31.08 0.63
N ASN A 20 24.85 -30.15 1.57
CA ASN A 20 25.93 -29.17 1.48
C ASN A 20 26.65 -28.98 2.82
N ASN A 21 27.98 -28.82 2.78
CA ASN A 21 28.78 -28.54 3.98
C ASN A 21 28.61 -27.09 4.48
N ASN A 22 27.80 -26.25 3.83
CA ASN A 22 27.60 -24.85 4.18
C ASN A 22 26.13 -24.57 4.56
N SER A 23 25.89 -24.33 5.84
CA SER A 23 24.55 -24.07 6.36
C SER A 23 23.91 -22.80 5.79
N ILE A 24 24.70 -21.84 5.28
CA ILE A 24 24.18 -20.65 4.61
C ILE A 24 23.47 -21.04 3.31
N ASP A 25 24.05 -21.95 2.52
CA ASP A 25 23.50 -22.35 1.23
C ASP A 25 22.26 -23.23 1.43
N ASP A 26 22.29 -24.15 2.40
CA ASP A 26 21.14 -24.96 2.79
C ASP A 26 19.93 -24.10 3.19
N ILE A 27 20.14 -23.00 3.91
CA ILE A 27 19.07 -22.07 4.29
C ILE A 27 18.61 -21.27 3.06
N ARG A 28 19.54 -20.81 2.21
CA ARG A 28 19.22 -20.01 1.02
C ARG A 28 18.41 -20.78 -0.03
N GLU A 29 18.67 -22.07 -0.21
CA GLU A 29 17.89 -22.93 -1.11
C GLU A 29 16.43 -23.10 -0.67
N ARG A 30 16.13 -22.79 0.61
CA ARG A 30 14.79 -22.85 1.19
C ARG A 30 14.00 -21.54 1.06
N ARG A 31 14.47 -20.62 0.22
CA ARG A 31 13.71 -19.43 -0.20
C ARG A 31 12.50 -19.86 -1.04
N SER A 32 11.35 -19.33 -0.68
CA SER A 32 10.13 -19.46 -1.47
C SER A 32 10.33 -18.81 -2.84
N GLN A 33 9.71 -19.41 -3.86
CA GLN A 33 9.60 -18.83 -5.20
C GLN A 33 8.14 -18.50 -5.55
N GLU A 34 7.26 -18.48 -4.54
CA GLU A 34 5.87 -18.13 -4.72
C GLU A 34 5.68 -16.60 -4.67
N LEU A 35 4.90 -16.08 -5.61
CA LEU A 35 4.41 -14.71 -5.58
C LEU A 35 2.92 -14.71 -5.30
N ILE A 36 2.48 -13.90 -4.35
CA ILE A 36 1.07 -13.63 -4.11
C ILE A 36 0.83 -12.17 -4.45
N ILE A 37 0.11 -11.92 -5.54
CA ILE A 37 -0.14 -10.58 -6.05
C ILE A 37 -1.61 -10.24 -5.87
N GLY A 38 -1.91 -9.34 -4.94
CA GLY A 38 -3.22 -8.73 -4.81
C GLY A 38 -3.38 -7.59 -5.82
N LEU A 39 -4.53 -7.54 -6.49
CA LEU A 39 -4.90 -6.40 -7.32
C LEU A 39 -5.92 -5.54 -6.58
N CYS A 40 -5.68 -4.23 -6.52
CA CYS A 40 -6.63 -3.26 -6.00
C CYS A 40 -6.83 -2.15 -7.02
N GLY A 41 -8.09 -1.83 -7.30
CA GLY A 41 -8.44 -0.74 -8.22
C GLY A 41 -9.91 -0.41 -8.07
N ALA A 42 -10.23 0.87 -8.14
CA ALA A 42 -11.60 1.32 -8.01
C ALA A 42 -12.44 0.91 -9.24
N SER A 43 -13.76 0.79 -9.10
CA SER A 43 -14.66 0.42 -10.21
C SER A 43 -14.46 1.35 -11.42
N GLY A 44 -14.33 0.78 -12.62
CA GLY A 44 -14.01 1.53 -13.85
C GLY A 44 -12.51 1.81 -14.09
N SER A 45 -11.61 1.36 -13.20
CA SER A 45 -10.16 1.59 -13.34
C SER A 45 -9.47 0.71 -14.37
N GLY A 46 -10.08 -0.41 -14.80
CA GLY A 46 -9.52 -1.31 -15.81
C GLY A 46 -8.62 -2.43 -15.27
N VAL A 47 -8.90 -2.95 -14.06
CA VAL A 47 -8.11 -4.04 -13.45
C VAL A 47 -8.08 -5.32 -14.28
N LYS A 48 -9.13 -5.61 -15.05
CA LYS A 48 -9.17 -6.74 -16.00
C LYS A 48 -7.98 -6.71 -16.97
N THR A 49 -7.74 -5.56 -17.60
CA THR A 49 -6.63 -5.38 -18.55
C THR A 49 -5.26 -5.47 -17.87
N LEU A 50 -5.15 -4.96 -16.63
CA LEU A 50 -3.93 -5.09 -15.83
C LEU A 50 -3.61 -6.57 -15.57
N LYS A 51 -4.60 -7.33 -15.10
CA LYS A 51 -4.49 -8.76 -14.81
C LYS A 51 -4.03 -9.55 -16.04
N GLU A 52 -4.69 -9.38 -17.18
CA GLU A 52 -4.39 -10.14 -18.40
C GLU A 52 -2.93 -9.95 -18.82
N LYS A 53 -2.44 -8.71 -18.77
CA LYS A 53 -1.03 -8.39 -19.09
C LYS A 53 -0.05 -8.92 -18.05
N LEU A 54 -0.42 -8.87 -16.77
CA LEU A 54 0.40 -9.40 -15.69
C LEU A 54 0.58 -10.92 -15.83
N ILE A 55 -0.50 -11.64 -16.15
CA ILE A 55 -0.46 -13.09 -16.44
C ILE A 55 0.51 -13.38 -17.58
N ILE A 56 0.41 -12.66 -18.70
CA ILE A 56 1.29 -12.84 -19.86
C ILE A 56 2.75 -12.64 -19.47
N LYS A 57 3.06 -11.54 -18.76
CA LYS A 57 4.44 -11.24 -18.35
C LYS A 57 5.00 -12.27 -17.37
N LEU A 58 4.21 -12.70 -16.38
CA LEU A 58 4.64 -13.72 -15.40
C LEU A 58 4.89 -15.07 -16.07
N LYS A 59 4.03 -15.51 -16.99
CA LYS A 59 4.24 -16.72 -17.78
C LYS A 59 5.52 -16.64 -18.61
N ALA A 60 5.82 -15.48 -19.20
CA ALA A 60 7.09 -15.24 -19.91
C ALA A 60 8.31 -15.32 -18.98
N CYS A 61 8.14 -15.11 -17.67
CA CYS A 61 9.16 -15.29 -16.63
C CYS A 61 9.15 -16.70 -16.00
N ASN A 62 8.51 -17.68 -16.66
CA ASN A 62 8.40 -19.09 -16.25
C ASN A 62 7.65 -19.32 -14.91
N TYR A 63 6.70 -18.44 -14.58
CA TYR A 63 5.77 -18.70 -13.49
C TYR A 63 4.61 -19.57 -13.96
N HIS A 64 4.25 -20.56 -13.14
CA HIS A 64 2.91 -21.14 -13.18
C HIS A 64 1.94 -20.13 -12.54
N VAL A 65 1.04 -19.56 -13.35
CA VAL A 65 0.15 -18.50 -12.89
C VAL A 65 -1.23 -19.05 -12.55
N VAL A 66 -1.66 -18.84 -11.31
CA VAL A 66 -2.98 -19.20 -10.78
C VAL A 66 -3.77 -17.92 -10.56
N HIS A 67 -4.93 -17.80 -11.19
CA HIS A 67 -5.83 -16.66 -11.00
C HIS A 67 -6.96 -17.06 -10.06
N ILE A 68 -7.19 -16.23 -9.03
CA ILE A 68 -8.26 -16.41 -8.05
C ILE A 68 -9.10 -15.13 -8.01
N ARG A 69 -10.39 -15.28 -8.30
CA ARG A 69 -11.34 -14.17 -8.26
C ARG A 69 -12.18 -14.26 -6.99
N ILE A 70 -12.11 -13.23 -6.14
CA ILE A 70 -12.76 -13.24 -4.83
C ILE A 70 -14.27 -13.37 -4.96
N SER A 71 -14.88 -12.68 -5.94
CA SER A 71 -16.34 -12.77 -6.16
C SER A 71 -16.82 -14.18 -6.48
N ASP A 72 -15.99 -15.00 -7.13
CA ASP A 72 -16.36 -16.38 -7.47
C ASP A 72 -16.40 -17.24 -6.19
N LEU A 73 -15.40 -17.07 -5.30
CA LEU A 73 -15.35 -17.72 -4.00
C LEU A 73 -16.48 -17.27 -3.07
N MET A 74 -16.87 -16.00 -3.13
CA MET A 74 -18.03 -15.49 -2.39
C MET A 74 -19.32 -16.17 -2.85
N ALA A 75 -19.52 -16.31 -4.17
CA ALA A 75 -20.70 -16.97 -4.72
C ALA A 75 -20.78 -18.46 -4.33
N GLU A 76 -19.64 -19.15 -4.15
CA GLU A 76 -19.59 -20.54 -3.65
C GLU A 76 -20.07 -20.69 -2.21
N THR A 77 -20.18 -19.60 -1.45
CA THR A 77 -20.75 -19.62 -0.08
C THR A 77 -22.29 -19.62 -0.07
N MET A 78 -22.92 -19.37 -1.22
CA MET A 78 -24.36 -19.29 -1.38
C MET A 78 -24.93 -20.63 -1.88
N PRO A 79 -26.26 -20.87 -1.73
CA PRO A 79 -26.93 -21.97 -2.40
C PRO A 79 -26.71 -21.93 -3.92
N ALA A 80 -26.53 -23.09 -4.56
CA ALA A 80 -26.15 -23.18 -5.97
C ALA A 80 -27.13 -22.49 -6.93
N ALA A 81 -28.42 -22.47 -6.61
CA ALA A 81 -29.44 -21.77 -7.38
C ALA A 81 -29.20 -20.25 -7.37
N GLU A 82 -29.06 -19.65 -6.18
CA GLU A 82 -28.81 -18.21 -6.01
C GLU A 82 -27.47 -17.77 -6.62
N ALA A 83 -26.43 -18.60 -6.48
CA ALA A 83 -25.14 -18.34 -7.10
C ALA A 83 -25.21 -18.34 -8.63
N SER A 84 -26.07 -19.17 -9.21
CA SER A 84 -26.29 -19.23 -10.66
C SER A 84 -27.06 -18.00 -11.14
N ASP A 85 -28.04 -17.54 -10.38
CA ASP A 85 -28.79 -16.33 -10.69
C ASP A 85 -27.91 -15.08 -10.61
N LEU A 86 -27.07 -14.98 -9.56
CA LEU A 86 -26.10 -13.89 -9.42
C LEU A 86 -25.14 -13.80 -10.61
N LYS A 87 -24.71 -14.94 -11.17
CA LYS A 87 -23.82 -14.99 -12.35
C LYS A 87 -24.50 -14.58 -13.66
N ARG A 88 -25.84 -14.60 -13.71
CA ARG A 88 -26.62 -14.16 -14.89
C ARG A 88 -26.93 -12.67 -14.88
N LEU A 89 -26.78 -12.00 -13.73
CA LEU A 89 -26.97 -10.56 -13.65
C LEU A 89 -25.89 -9.83 -14.45
N GLU A 90 -26.28 -8.71 -15.04
CA GLU A 90 -25.39 -7.81 -15.77
C GLU A 90 -25.54 -6.37 -15.28
N GLY A 91 -24.62 -5.50 -15.71
CA GLY A 91 -24.68 -4.07 -15.42
C GLY A 91 -24.77 -3.75 -13.92
N TYR A 92 -25.63 -2.78 -13.59
CA TYR A 92 -25.73 -2.19 -12.26
C TYR A 92 -26.08 -3.21 -11.17
N GLU A 93 -27.07 -4.07 -11.44
CA GLU A 93 -27.57 -5.04 -10.47
C GLU A 93 -26.49 -6.03 -10.04
N HIS A 94 -25.69 -6.52 -11.00
CA HIS A 94 -24.57 -7.40 -10.72
C HIS A 94 -23.54 -6.77 -9.78
N PHE A 95 -23.19 -5.49 -10.00
CA PHE A 95 -22.26 -4.77 -9.13
C PHE A 95 -22.80 -4.64 -7.70
N ILE A 96 -24.06 -4.24 -7.56
CA ILE A 96 -24.67 -4.02 -6.25
C ILE A 96 -24.84 -5.34 -5.49
N GLN A 97 -25.28 -6.41 -6.14
CA GLN A 97 -25.47 -7.70 -5.49
C GLN A 97 -24.13 -8.29 -5.01
N LEU A 98 -23.05 -8.19 -5.80
CA LEU A 98 -21.72 -8.59 -5.36
C LEU A 98 -21.22 -7.77 -4.16
N GLN A 99 -21.43 -6.46 -4.16
CA GLN A 99 -21.08 -5.62 -3.01
C GLN A 99 -21.90 -5.99 -1.77
N ASN A 100 -23.20 -6.22 -1.93
CA ASN A 100 -24.08 -6.62 -0.83
C ASN A 100 -23.68 -7.98 -0.26
N LEU A 101 -23.36 -8.96 -1.10
CA LEU A 101 -22.84 -10.26 -0.68
C LEU A 101 -21.55 -10.10 0.12
N GLY A 102 -20.61 -9.30 -0.38
CA GLY A 102 -19.34 -9.03 0.31
C GLY A 102 -19.53 -8.30 1.64
N ASN A 103 -20.51 -7.41 1.73
CA ASN A 103 -20.87 -6.74 2.98
C ASN A 103 -21.51 -7.71 3.97
N ALA A 104 -22.42 -8.57 3.50
CA ALA A 104 -23.12 -9.55 4.33
C ALA A 104 -22.16 -10.57 4.92
N LEU A 105 -21.23 -11.09 4.11
CA LEU A 105 -20.17 -11.99 4.58
C LEU A 105 -19.31 -11.32 5.65
N ARG A 106 -18.85 -10.08 5.41
CA ARG A 106 -18.02 -9.36 6.38
C ARG A 106 -18.76 -8.99 7.66
N ASN A 107 -20.05 -8.65 7.57
CA ASN A 107 -20.87 -8.41 8.74
C ASN A 107 -21.06 -9.68 9.60
N LYS A 108 -21.21 -10.83 8.96
CA LYS A 108 -21.43 -12.12 9.65
C LYS A 108 -20.15 -12.74 10.22
N HIS A 109 -19.03 -12.62 9.51
CA HIS A 109 -17.80 -13.36 9.80
C HIS A 109 -16.58 -12.47 10.10
N GLY A 110 -16.71 -11.15 9.98
CA GLY A 110 -15.61 -10.20 10.13
C GLY A 110 -15.01 -9.76 8.79
N ASN A 111 -14.28 -8.66 8.80
CA ASN A 111 -13.79 -7.99 7.59
C ASN A 111 -12.80 -8.81 6.75
N VAL A 112 -12.17 -9.83 7.34
CA VAL A 112 -11.13 -10.66 6.71
C VAL A 112 -11.65 -11.89 5.97
N ILE A 113 -12.96 -12.18 6.05
CA ILE A 113 -13.54 -13.42 5.51
C ILE A 113 -13.22 -13.66 4.03
N ASN A 114 -13.24 -12.61 3.21
CA ASN A 114 -12.94 -12.72 1.78
C ASN A 114 -11.49 -13.15 1.54
N SER A 115 -10.54 -12.60 2.30
CA SER A 115 -9.13 -13.01 2.25
C SER A 115 -8.92 -14.42 2.80
N GLU A 116 -9.65 -14.83 3.83
CA GLU A 116 -9.61 -16.19 4.36
C GLU A 116 -10.06 -17.23 3.32
N LEU A 117 -11.14 -16.93 2.57
CA LEU A 117 -11.59 -17.78 1.46
C LEU A 117 -10.50 -17.95 0.39
N VAL A 118 -9.80 -16.87 0.05
CA VAL A 118 -8.70 -16.93 -0.93
C VAL A 118 -7.53 -17.75 -0.39
N ILE A 119 -7.13 -17.54 0.87
CA ILE A 119 -6.03 -18.29 1.49
C ILE A 119 -6.38 -19.78 1.55
N ARG A 120 -7.63 -20.12 1.90
CA ARG A 120 -8.14 -21.50 1.85
C ARG A 120 -8.00 -22.07 0.43
N GLN A 121 -8.40 -21.31 -0.59
CA GLN A 121 -8.30 -21.74 -1.98
C GLN A 121 -6.85 -21.97 -2.42
N ILE A 122 -5.93 -21.08 -2.05
CA ILE A 122 -4.50 -21.25 -2.30
C ILE A 122 -3.99 -22.55 -1.66
N GLN A 123 -4.40 -22.84 -0.42
CA GLN A 123 -4.00 -24.07 0.27
C GLN A 123 -4.56 -25.35 -0.38
N VAL A 124 -5.81 -25.31 -0.86
CA VAL A 124 -6.42 -26.41 -1.61
C VAL A 124 -5.63 -26.67 -2.90
N ILE A 125 -5.32 -25.61 -3.66
CA ILE A 125 -4.55 -25.70 -4.91
C ILE A 125 -3.14 -26.24 -4.66
N ARG A 126 -2.48 -25.81 -3.58
CA ARG A 126 -1.16 -26.33 -3.19
C ARG A 126 -1.21 -27.83 -2.92
N THR A 127 -2.18 -28.29 -2.12
CA THR A 127 -2.35 -29.71 -1.78
C THR A 127 -2.63 -30.55 -3.03
N ALA A 128 -3.53 -30.10 -3.89
CA ALA A 128 -3.87 -30.81 -5.13
C ALA A 128 -2.65 -30.95 -6.07
N ASN A 129 -1.84 -29.91 -6.20
CA ASN A 129 -0.69 -29.92 -7.11
C ASN A 129 0.57 -30.62 -6.55
N LEU A 130 0.69 -30.73 -5.22
CA LEU A 130 1.68 -31.61 -4.59
C LEU A 130 1.37 -33.07 -4.93
N ASN A 131 0.09 -33.46 -4.83
CA ASN A 131 -0.35 -34.83 -5.09
C ASN A 131 -0.22 -35.23 -6.57
N SER A 132 -0.31 -34.28 -7.50
CA SER A 132 -0.14 -34.52 -8.94
C SER A 132 1.33 -34.49 -9.41
N GLY A 133 2.29 -34.23 -8.52
CA GLY A 133 3.72 -34.15 -8.85
C GLY A 133 4.13 -32.92 -9.67
N ILE A 134 3.21 -31.97 -9.88
CA ILE A 134 3.46 -30.71 -10.62
C ILE A 134 4.42 -29.80 -9.82
N PHE A 135 4.39 -29.88 -8.47
CA PHE A 135 5.28 -29.11 -7.60
C PHE A 135 6.26 -30.01 -6.83
N LYS A 136 7.52 -29.56 -6.72
CA LYS A 136 8.55 -30.22 -5.91
C LYS A 136 8.56 -29.62 -4.51
N GLY A 137 8.48 -30.47 -3.48
CA GLY A 137 8.50 -30.02 -2.08
C GLY A 137 7.84 -31.00 -1.10
N GLY A 138 8.13 -30.85 0.19
CA GLY A 138 7.42 -31.54 1.28
C GLY A 138 6.08 -30.85 1.61
N ALA A 139 5.34 -31.39 2.60
CA ALA A 139 4.01 -30.91 3.01
C ALA A 139 3.90 -29.37 3.08
N GLY A 140 3.28 -28.77 2.05
CA GLY A 140 3.01 -27.33 1.96
C GLY A 140 4.18 -26.42 1.55
N LYS A 141 5.38 -26.94 1.27
CA LYS A 141 6.58 -26.14 0.99
C LYS A 141 7.07 -26.34 -0.45
N SER A 142 6.47 -25.62 -1.41
CA SER A 142 6.84 -25.66 -2.83
C SER A 142 8.09 -24.82 -3.11
N THR A 143 9.02 -25.36 -3.90
CA THR A 143 10.17 -24.61 -4.46
C THR A 143 9.95 -24.18 -5.90
N SER A 144 8.77 -24.46 -6.48
CA SER A 144 8.43 -24.09 -7.85
C SER A 144 8.04 -22.61 -7.98
N LYS A 145 8.33 -21.98 -9.13
CA LYS A 145 7.86 -20.62 -9.46
C LYS A 145 6.36 -20.62 -9.71
N ILE A 146 5.59 -20.15 -8.72
CA ILE A 146 4.14 -20.05 -8.79
C ILE A 146 3.74 -18.61 -8.50
N ALA A 147 2.83 -18.04 -9.28
CA ALA A 147 2.28 -16.72 -9.03
C ALA A 147 0.75 -16.83 -8.86
N TYR A 148 0.27 -16.52 -7.66
CA TYR A 148 -1.15 -16.37 -7.36
C TYR A 148 -1.57 -14.93 -7.59
N ILE A 149 -2.50 -14.70 -8.50
CA ILE A 149 -3.08 -13.37 -8.76
C ILE A 149 -4.49 -13.34 -8.17
N VAL A 150 -4.70 -12.44 -7.19
CA VAL A 150 -5.96 -12.27 -6.47
C VAL A 150 -6.69 -11.01 -6.97
N ASP A 151 -7.88 -11.20 -7.53
CA ASP A 151 -8.71 -10.16 -8.18
C ASP A 151 -10.02 -9.97 -7.39
N GLN A 152 -10.37 -8.87 -6.72
CA GLN A 152 -9.67 -7.65 -6.30
C GLN A 152 -9.77 -7.57 -4.75
N LEU A 153 -8.75 -7.05 -4.07
CA LEU A 153 -8.84 -6.69 -2.65
C LEU A 153 -9.48 -5.30 -2.49
N LYS A 154 -10.47 -5.19 -1.60
CA LYS A 154 -11.36 -4.01 -1.50
C LYS A 154 -11.51 -3.48 -0.08
N HIS A 155 -10.91 -4.15 0.90
CA HIS A 155 -10.90 -3.71 2.30
C HIS A 155 -9.47 -3.78 2.87
N PRO A 156 -9.04 -2.80 3.70
CA PRO A 156 -7.69 -2.78 4.28
C PRO A 156 -7.38 -4.03 5.11
N ASP A 157 -8.33 -4.52 5.91
CA ASP A 157 -8.15 -5.72 6.72
C ASP A 157 -7.84 -6.97 5.87
N GLU A 158 -8.35 -7.05 4.63
CA GLU A 158 -8.02 -8.15 3.72
C GLU A 158 -6.52 -8.11 3.39
N VAL A 159 -6.00 -6.93 3.04
CA VAL A 159 -4.56 -6.72 2.75
C VAL A 159 -3.70 -7.06 3.97
N ASP A 160 -4.15 -6.68 5.16
CA ASP A 160 -3.43 -6.92 6.41
C ASP A 160 -3.32 -8.42 6.70
N LEU A 161 -4.38 -9.20 6.50
CA LEU A 161 -4.29 -10.66 6.63
C LEU A 161 -3.29 -11.26 5.62
N PHE A 162 -3.29 -10.82 4.37
CA PHE A 162 -2.31 -11.29 3.38
C PHE A 162 -0.86 -10.97 3.79
N ARG A 163 -0.62 -9.79 4.38
CA ARG A 163 0.70 -9.41 4.89
C ARG A 163 1.14 -10.26 6.07
N GLU A 164 0.25 -10.57 7.01
CA GLU A 164 0.56 -11.44 8.15
C GLU A 164 0.89 -12.87 7.70
N VAL A 165 0.15 -13.40 6.73
CA VAL A 165 0.29 -14.79 6.26
C VAL A 165 1.48 -14.98 5.32
N TYR A 166 1.62 -14.12 4.31
CA TYR A 166 2.60 -14.31 3.24
C TYR A 166 3.84 -13.41 3.37
N ARG A 167 3.80 -12.38 4.22
CA ARG A 167 4.92 -11.47 4.50
C ARG A 167 5.57 -10.95 3.21
N ASN A 168 6.82 -11.33 2.95
CA ASN A 168 7.60 -10.84 1.83
C ASN A 168 7.17 -11.43 0.46
N ASN A 169 6.37 -12.50 0.45
CA ASN A 169 5.83 -13.07 -0.78
C ASN A 169 4.60 -12.31 -1.31
N PHE A 170 3.99 -11.44 -0.50
CA PHE A 170 2.81 -10.69 -0.90
C PHE A 170 3.13 -9.29 -1.39
N TYR A 171 2.54 -8.95 -2.53
CA TYR A 171 2.60 -7.63 -3.14
C TYR A 171 1.19 -7.16 -3.52
N LEU A 172 0.83 -5.95 -3.14
CA LEU A 172 -0.39 -5.29 -3.57
C LEU A 172 -0.10 -4.32 -4.72
N ILE A 173 -0.72 -4.53 -5.88
CA ILE A 173 -0.65 -3.60 -7.01
C ILE A 173 -1.90 -2.70 -7.00
N GLY A 174 -1.67 -1.39 -6.88
CA GLY A 174 -2.71 -0.37 -6.93
C GLY A 174 -2.88 0.21 -8.33
N LEU A 175 -4.04 0.00 -8.96
CA LEU A 175 -4.38 0.62 -10.24
C LEU A 175 -5.08 1.95 -10.01
N VAL A 176 -4.44 3.03 -10.44
CA VAL A 176 -4.93 4.39 -10.25
C VAL A 176 -5.43 4.96 -11.57
N ARG A 177 -6.57 5.65 -11.50
CA ARG A 177 -7.22 6.30 -12.63
C ARG A 177 -8.08 7.47 -12.16
N THR A 178 -8.21 8.52 -12.95
CA THR A 178 -9.02 9.69 -12.59
C THR A 178 -10.51 9.34 -12.55
N ILE A 179 -11.31 10.12 -11.81
CA ILE A 179 -12.76 9.90 -11.71
C ILE A 179 -13.41 10.05 -13.08
N ASN A 180 -13.01 11.06 -13.87
CA ASN A 180 -13.57 11.33 -15.19
C ASN A 180 -13.39 10.13 -16.14
N GLU A 181 -12.19 9.58 -16.21
CA GLU A 181 -11.93 8.41 -17.04
C GLU A 181 -12.64 7.15 -16.54
N ARG A 182 -12.79 6.99 -15.22
CA ARG A 182 -13.57 5.87 -14.65
C ARG A 182 -15.03 5.96 -15.02
N VAL A 183 -15.62 7.15 -14.99
CA VAL A 183 -17.00 7.40 -15.45
C VAL A 183 -17.12 7.03 -16.93
N ILE A 184 -16.19 7.48 -17.78
CA ILE A 184 -16.18 7.12 -19.22
C ILE A 184 -16.11 5.60 -19.41
N ASN A 185 -15.31 4.89 -18.62
CA ASN A 185 -15.23 3.43 -18.70
C ASN A 185 -16.52 2.75 -18.24
N LEU A 186 -17.11 3.19 -17.13
CA LEU A 186 -18.35 2.60 -16.59
C LEU A 186 -19.56 2.86 -17.51
N LYS A 187 -19.57 3.97 -18.26
CA LYS A 187 -20.59 4.22 -19.31
C LYS A 187 -20.59 3.15 -20.41
N LYS A 188 -19.46 2.50 -20.67
CA LYS A 188 -19.38 1.39 -21.66
C LYS A 188 -20.13 0.14 -21.20
N ASP A 189 -20.36 0.01 -19.90
CA ASP A 189 -21.13 -1.08 -19.29
C ASP A 189 -22.65 -0.75 -19.24
N PHE A 190 -23.11 0.21 -20.04
CA PHE A 190 -24.51 0.67 -20.16
C PHE A 190 -25.12 1.21 -18.85
N LEU A 191 -24.30 1.77 -17.97
CA LEU A 191 -24.73 2.38 -16.72
C LEU A 191 -25.11 3.85 -16.92
N ASP A 192 -26.19 4.29 -16.27
CA ASP A 192 -26.56 5.71 -16.23
C ASP A 192 -25.70 6.51 -15.23
N ASP A 193 -25.74 7.85 -15.32
CA ASP A 193 -24.90 8.72 -14.49
C ASP A 193 -25.18 8.58 -12.99
N HIS A 194 -26.43 8.31 -12.59
CA HIS A 194 -26.81 8.11 -11.19
C HIS A 194 -26.26 6.79 -10.65
N GLN A 195 -26.42 5.70 -11.41
CA GLN A 195 -25.88 4.37 -11.11
C GLN A 195 -24.35 4.41 -10.98
N ILE A 196 -23.67 5.10 -11.89
CA ILE A 196 -22.20 5.28 -11.84
C ILE A 196 -21.79 6.03 -10.57
N ALA A 197 -22.47 7.14 -10.26
CA ALA A 197 -22.20 7.92 -9.06
C ALA A 197 -22.37 7.07 -7.79
N GLU A 198 -23.41 6.24 -7.73
CA GLU A 198 -23.63 5.33 -6.61
C GLU A 198 -22.54 4.27 -6.50
N ILE A 199 -22.17 3.59 -7.60
CA ILE A 199 -21.09 2.59 -7.61
C ILE A 199 -19.78 3.21 -7.12
N ILE A 200 -19.39 4.37 -7.68
CA ILE A 200 -18.15 5.06 -7.29
C ILE A 200 -18.18 5.43 -5.81
N ARG A 201 -19.31 5.92 -5.31
CA ARG A 201 -19.48 6.30 -3.89
C ARG A 201 -19.35 5.09 -2.97
N ARG A 202 -20.03 3.98 -3.29
CA ARG A 202 -20.03 2.75 -2.47
C ARG A 202 -18.67 2.05 -2.45
N ASP A 203 -17.97 2.03 -3.59
CA ASP A 203 -16.64 1.40 -3.74
C ASP A 203 -15.56 2.20 -3.01
N ARG A 204 -15.60 3.53 -3.07
CA ARG A 204 -14.56 4.41 -2.55
C ARG A 204 -14.33 4.26 -1.04
N ARG A 205 -15.35 4.59 -0.23
CA ARG A 205 -15.33 4.53 1.23
C ARG A 205 -16.76 4.50 1.76
N SER A 206 -17.30 3.31 1.90
CA SER A 206 -18.63 3.10 2.48
C SER A 206 -18.72 3.67 3.90
N GLU A 207 -19.89 4.20 4.26
CA GLU A 207 -20.19 4.59 5.65
C GLU A 207 -20.51 3.37 6.52
N TYR A 208 -20.86 2.25 5.87
CA TYR A 208 -21.08 0.99 6.54
C TYR A 208 -19.75 0.36 6.94
N LYS A 209 -19.61 0.00 8.22
CA LYS A 209 -18.38 -0.61 8.79
C LYS A 209 -17.86 -1.80 7.98
N TYR A 210 -18.77 -2.61 7.45
CA TYR A 210 -18.47 -3.78 6.62
C TYR A 210 -18.72 -3.47 5.14
N GLY A 211 -18.50 -2.24 4.70
CA GLY A 211 -18.56 -1.81 3.30
C GLY A 211 -17.18 -1.78 2.62
N GLN A 212 -17.12 -1.50 1.33
CA GLN A 212 -15.84 -1.39 0.63
C GLN A 212 -15.09 -0.11 1.02
N HIS A 213 -13.78 -0.22 1.24
CA HIS A 213 -12.88 0.88 1.59
C HIS A 213 -11.70 0.91 0.61
N VAL A 214 -11.98 1.00 -0.69
CA VAL A 214 -10.94 0.91 -1.73
C VAL A 214 -9.93 2.03 -1.65
N GLU A 215 -10.35 3.23 -1.26
CA GLU A 215 -9.42 4.36 -1.05
C GLU A 215 -8.34 3.99 -0.05
N GLU A 216 -8.71 3.48 1.13
CA GLU A 216 -7.77 3.06 2.17
C GLU A 216 -6.97 1.81 1.76
N THR A 217 -7.56 0.92 0.97
CA THR A 217 -6.90 -0.28 0.45
C THR A 217 -5.81 0.07 -0.57
N LEU A 218 -6.08 1.00 -1.48
CA LEU A 218 -5.10 1.47 -2.48
C LEU A 218 -3.88 2.12 -1.84
N GLN A 219 -4.06 2.83 -0.72
CA GLN A 219 -2.95 3.46 0.01
C GLN A 219 -1.95 2.43 0.55
N ARG A 220 -2.38 1.17 0.71
CA ARG A 220 -1.53 0.06 1.13
C ARG A 220 -0.77 -0.57 -0.04
N ALA A 221 -0.90 -0.11 -1.28
CA ALA A 221 -0.22 -0.72 -2.40
C ALA A 221 1.31 -0.65 -2.27
N ASP A 222 1.98 -1.69 -2.73
CA ASP A 222 3.43 -1.79 -2.82
C ASP A 222 3.96 -1.18 -4.13
N TYR A 223 3.10 -1.16 -5.15
CA TYR A 223 3.42 -0.61 -6.46
C TYR A 223 2.17 0.00 -7.11
N PHE A 224 2.28 1.22 -7.62
CA PHE A 224 1.19 1.97 -8.23
C PHE A 224 1.34 2.01 -9.75
N ILE A 225 0.25 1.74 -10.46
CA ILE A 225 0.20 1.80 -11.93
C ILE A 225 -0.90 2.78 -12.33
N LYS A 226 -0.56 3.77 -13.17
CA LYS A 226 -1.55 4.65 -13.81
C LYS A 226 -2.11 3.97 -15.05
N ASN A 227 -3.44 3.87 -15.15
CA ASN A 227 -4.08 3.37 -16.37
C ASN A 227 -4.32 4.50 -17.37
N ILE A 228 -3.26 4.93 -18.06
CA ILE A 228 -3.34 5.93 -19.14
C ILE A 228 -3.57 5.24 -20.48
N ASN A 229 -2.68 4.32 -20.84
CA ASN A 229 -2.75 3.58 -22.09
C ASN A 229 -2.14 2.18 -21.95
N ASN A 230 -2.35 1.37 -22.99
CA ASN A 230 -1.97 -0.03 -22.97
C ASN A 230 -0.46 -0.27 -22.89
N GLU A 231 0.35 0.57 -23.52
CA GLU A 231 1.81 0.42 -23.53
C GLU A 231 2.44 0.85 -22.21
N GLN A 232 1.93 1.92 -21.58
CA GLN A 232 2.39 2.36 -20.27
C GLN A 232 2.17 1.29 -19.20
N ILE A 233 0.99 0.64 -19.19
CA ILE A 233 0.72 -0.48 -18.27
C ILE A 233 1.74 -1.61 -18.47
N LYS A 234 2.04 -1.98 -19.73
CA LYS A 234 3.01 -3.05 -20.01
C LYS A 234 4.40 -2.69 -19.49
N LYS A 235 4.85 -1.45 -19.72
CA LYS A 235 6.14 -0.95 -19.20
C LYS A 235 6.19 -0.96 -17.67
N SER A 236 5.11 -0.52 -17.02
CA SER A 236 5.03 -0.47 -15.57
C SER A 236 5.00 -1.87 -14.93
N ILE A 237 4.28 -2.83 -15.53
CA ILE A 237 4.31 -4.25 -15.13
C ILE A 237 5.72 -4.82 -15.32
N ALA A 238 6.36 -4.57 -16.47
CA ALA A 238 7.70 -5.08 -16.73
C ALA A 238 8.69 -4.57 -15.68
N ARG A 239 8.67 -3.27 -15.40
CA ARG A 239 9.47 -2.64 -14.33
C ARG A 239 9.20 -3.28 -12.97
N PHE A 240 7.93 -3.48 -12.59
CA PHE A 240 7.58 -4.12 -11.32
C PHE A 240 8.18 -5.52 -11.18
N ILE A 241 8.05 -6.37 -12.21
CA ILE A 241 8.62 -7.72 -12.22
C ILE A 241 10.15 -7.68 -12.16
N ASP A 242 10.77 -6.77 -12.90
CA ASP A 242 12.23 -6.57 -12.87
C ASP A 242 12.71 -6.19 -11.46
N LEU A 243 11.99 -5.32 -10.76
CA LEU A 243 12.28 -4.89 -9.39
C LEU A 243 12.10 -6.02 -8.36
N ILE A 244 11.02 -6.80 -8.45
CA ILE A 244 10.80 -7.96 -7.56
C ILE A 244 11.99 -8.93 -7.61
N HIS A 245 12.55 -9.13 -8.80
CA HIS A 245 13.67 -10.04 -9.01
C HIS A 245 15.06 -9.35 -8.90
N GLY A 246 15.05 -8.06 -8.54
CA GLY A 246 16.22 -7.27 -8.14
C GLY A 246 17.08 -6.75 -9.28
N ALA A 247 16.56 -6.61 -10.50
CA ALA A 247 17.30 -6.21 -11.71
C ALA A 247 18.37 -5.14 -11.44
N ASN A 248 19.63 -5.45 -11.76
CA ASN A 248 20.78 -4.66 -11.29
C ASN A 248 20.94 -3.28 -11.94
N ASN A 249 20.23 -3.02 -13.04
CA ASN A 249 20.33 -1.81 -13.85
C ASN A 249 19.11 -0.88 -13.70
N VAL A 250 18.23 -1.15 -12.74
CA VAL A 250 17.00 -0.36 -12.56
C VAL A 250 17.21 0.63 -11.40
N SER A 251 17.36 1.91 -11.74
CA SER A 251 17.37 3.00 -10.75
C SER A 251 15.94 3.50 -10.46
N PRO A 252 15.72 4.17 -9.31
CA PRO A 252 14.48 4.87 -9.05
C PRO A 252 14.17 5.92 -10.12
N SER A 253 12.89 6.15 -10.39
CA SER A 253 12.44 7.32 -11.15
C SER A 253 12.53 8.59 -10.29
N GLN A 254 12.40 9.76 -10.92
CA GLN A 254 12.30 11.04 -10.22
C GLN A 254 11.12 11.03 -9.23
N ASP A 255 9.98 10.50 -9.66
CA ASP A 255 8.78 10.45 -8.83
C ASP A 255 8.94 9.49 -7.65
N GLU A 256 9.55 8.33 -7.86
CA GLU A 256 9.86 7.38 -6.77
C GLU A 256 10.81 8.02 -5.75
N THR A 257 11.82 8.76 -6.22
CA THR A 257 12.78 9.45 -5.36
C THR A 257 12.12 10.56 -4.55
N GLY A 258 11.31 11.41 -5.19
CA GLY A 258 10.61 12.49 -4.52
C GLY A 258 9.56 12.00 -3.53
N MET A 259 8.82 10.95 -3.90
CA MET A 259 7.82 10.36 -3.02
C MET A 259 8.45 9.63 -1.83
N PHE A 260 9.55 8.91 -2.03
CA PHE A 260 10.30 8.31 -0.92
C PHE A 260 10.86 9.38 0.01
N THR A 261 11.38 10.48 -0.53
CA THR A 261 11.87 11.62 0.26
C THR A 261 10.74 12.24 1.10
N ALA A 262 9.57 12.49 0.50
CA ALA A 262 8.40 12.98 1.21
C ALA A 262 7.96 12.00 2.31
N SER A 263 7.91 10.70 2.02
CA SER A 263 7.56 9.68 3.02
C SER A 263 8.58 9.57 4.14
N SER A 264 9.88 9.70 3.85
CA SER A 264 10.92 9.73 4.86
C SER A 264 10.80 10.96 5.75
N ALA A 265 10.43 12.11 5.18
CA ALA A 265 10.18 13.34 5.94
C ALA A 265 8.97 13.21 6.89
N ALA A 266 7.92 12.49 6.47
CA ALA A 266 6.73 12.23 7.27
C ALA A 266 7.06 11.58 8.63
N LEU A 267 8.10 10.73 8.69
CA LEU A 267 8.53 10.03 9.91
C LEU A 267 9.03 10.99 11.02
N ARG A 268 9.33 12.24 10.69
CA ARG A 268 9.69 13.26 11.70
C ARG A 268 8.47 13.78 12.47
N SER A 269 7.27 13.64 11.91
CA SER A 269 6.03 14.12 12.54
C SER A 269 5.67 13.30 13.76
N ALA A 270 5.41 13.98 14.87
CA ALA A 270 4.79 13.41 16.07
C ALA A 270 3.32 13.84 16.22
N CYS A 271 2.66 14.26 15.14
CA CYS A 271 1.27 14.68 15.17
C CYS A 271 0.35 13.52 15.61
N LEU A 272 -0.56 13.80 16.54
CA LEU A 272 -1.49 12.81 17.10
C LEU A 272 -2.50 12.27 16.07
N SER A 273 -2.73 13.00 14.97
CA SER A 273 -3.76 12.64 14.00
C SER A 273 -3.25 11.77 12.86
N ARG A 274 -2.21 12.21 12.15
CA ARG A 274 -1.66 11.53 10.95
C ARG A 274 -0.19 11.92 10.79
N GLN A 275 0.60 11.08 10.13
CA GLN A 275 1.95 11.42 9.67
C GLN A 275 1.92 11.69 8.16
N VAL A 276 2.19 12.93 7.79
CA VAL A 276 2.20 13.43 6.41
C VAL A 276 3.55 14.08 6.14
N GLY A 277 4.09 13.83 4.95
CA GLY A 277 5.35 14.41 4.54
C GLY A 277 5.30 14.94 3.12
N ALA A 278 6.15 15.92 2.85
CA ALA A 278 6.29 16.55 1.56
C ALA A 278 7.76 16.77 1.20
N ALA A 279 8.05 16.86 -0.09
CA ALA A 279 9.37 17.20 -0.61
C ALA A 279 9.24 18.07 -1.86
N ILE A 280 10.14 19.04 -2.04
CA ILE A 280 10.20 19.87 -3.25
C ILE A 280 11.48 19.53 -4.00
N MET A 281 11.36 19.26 -5.30
CA MET A 281 12.47 18.92 -6.17
C MET A 281 12.47 19.75 -7.45
N ASP A 282 13.65 19.94 -8.02
CA ASP A 282 13.81 20.45 -9.38
C ASP A 282 13.77 19.33 -10.44
N ASP A 283 13.89 19.73 -11.71
CA ASP A 283 13.87 18.82 -12.87
C ASP A 283 15.14 17.97 -13.00
N ASN A 284 16.21 18.35 -12.30
CA ASN A 284 17.47 17.62 -12.26
C ASN A 284 17.50 16.58 -11.13
N CYS A 285 16.34 16.31 -10.51
CA CYS A 285 16.19 15.40 -9.36
C CYS A 285 16.92 15.87 -8.09
N ASN A 286 17.23 17.16 -7.94
CA ASN A 286 17.76 17.70 -6.70
C ASN A 286 16.65 17.89 -5.68
N ILE A 287 16.85 17.41 -4.45
CA ILE A 287 15.96 17.65 -3.31
C ILE A 287 16.27 19.04 -2.75
N LEU A 288 15.30 19.95 -2.83
CA LEU A 288 15.47 21.36 -2.42
C LEU A 288 14.97 21.59 -0.98
N SER A 289 13.84 20.98 -0.63
CA SER A 289 13.32 21.02 0.73
C SER A 289 12.50 19.78 1.06
N THR A 290 12.32 19.54 2.35
CA THR A 290 11.36 18.56 2.86
C THR A 290 10.50 19.22 3.93
N GLY A 291 9.28 18.71 4.11
CA GLY A 291 8.39 19.16 5.17
C GLY A 291 7.61 18.00 5.77
N CYS A 292 7.12 18.19 7.00
CA CYS A 292 6.19 17.28 7.65
C CYS A 292 5.13 18.06 8.42
N ASN A 293 4.01 17.41 8.74
CA ASN A 293 3.00 18.05 9.56
C ASN A 293 3.39 18.01 11.04
N ASP A 294 3.75 19.14 11.64
CA ASP A 294 3.99 19.22 13.08
C ASP A 294 3.81 20.66 13.57
N VAL A 295 4.02 20.91 14.87
CA VAL A 295 3.85 22.21 15.49
C VAL A 295 5.05 23.12 15.18
N PRO A 296 4.82 24.32 14.61
CA PRO A 296 5.88 25.31 14.39
C PRO A 296 6.52 25.82 15.68
N ALA A 297 7.81 26.10 15.63
CA ALA A 297 8.59 26.67 16.72
C ALA A 297 8.89 28.18 16.49
N ALA A 298 9.04 28.93 17.58
CA ALA A 298 9.51 30.31 17.51
C ALA A 298 10.94 30.37 16.93
N GLY A 299 11.21 31.34 16.06
CA GLY A 299 12.47 31.40 15.30
C GLY A 299 12.47 30.60 14.00
N GLY A 300 11.39 29.85 13.71
CA GLY A 300 11.20 29.11 12.47
C GLY A 300 11.44 27.61 12.61
N GLY A 301 10.97 26.84 11.61
CA GLY A 301 10.98 25.38 11.65
C GLY A 301 9.93 24.80 12.60
N LEU A 302 10.07 23.51 12.89
CA LEU A 302 9.16 22.73 13.74
C LEU A 302 9.85 22.32 15.03
N TYR A 303 9.07 22.04 16.07
CA TYR A 303 9.59 21.38 17.27
C TYR A 303 10.14 19.98 16.94
N SER A 304 11.18 19.55 17.66
CA SER A 304 11.84 18.26 17.48
C SER A 304 12.32 17.68 18.82
N CYS A 305 12.95 16.51 18.79
CA CYS A 305 13.59 15.91 19.97
C CYS A 305 14.69 16.80 20.60
N GLU A 306 15.28 17.68 19.80
CA GLU A 306 16.34 18.61 20.25
C GLU A 306 15.78 19.93 20.83
N SER A 307 14.45 20.11 20.81
CA SER A 307 13.83 21.33 21.35
C SER A 307 13.89 21.37 22.87
N LYS A 308 14.55 22.41 23.42
CA LYS A 308 14.66 22.62 24.89
C LYS A 308 13.30 22.71 25.59
N SER A 309 12.30 23.32 24.94
CA SER A 309 10.92 23.38 25.43
C SER A 309 9.98 22.92 24.33
N ASP A 310 9.75 21.62 24.26
CA ASP A 310 8.85 21.03 23.29
C ASP A 310 7.39 21.35 23.64
N LYS A 311 6.70 22.05 22.74
CA LYS A 311 5.29 22.41 22.89
C LYS A 311 4.38 21.63 21.94
N ARG A 312 4.82 20.52 21.34
CA ARG A 312 3.95 19.68 20.51
C ARG A 312 2.73 19.19 21.29
N CYS A 313 1.68 18.80 20.58
CA CYS A 313 0.40 18.39 21.19
C CYS A 313 0.54 17.27 22.23
N TYR A 314 1.52 16.37 22.07
CA TYR A 314 1.83 15.31 23.05
C TYR A 314 2.33 15.86 24.39
N ASN A 315 3.04 16.99 24.36
CA ASN A 315 3.65 17.65 25.53
C ASN A 315 2.83 18.87 26.01
N ASN A 316 1.55 18.93 25.64
CA ASN A 316 0.60 19.99 25.99
C ASN A 316 -0.78 19.36 26.28
N ASP A 317 -1.85 20.16 26.34
CA ASP A 317 -3.22 19.71 26.67
C ASP A 317 -3.92 18.84 25.59
N GLY A 318 -3.17 18.10 24.77
CA GLY A 318 -3.69 17.18 23.76
C GLY A 318 -3.99 17.84 22.39
N CYS A 319 -4.92 17.26 21.64
CA CYS A 319 -5.24 17.67 20.28
C CYS A 319 -6.09 18.96 20.26
N HIS A 320 -5.44 20.09 19.99
CA HIS A 320 -6.09 21.41 19.91
C HIS A 320 -7.29 21.47 18.96
N SER A 321 -7.20 20.75 17.83
CA SER A 321 -8.31 20.67 16.87
C SER A 321 -9.54 19.99 17.48
N ASP A 322 -9.36 18.91 18.24
CA ASP A 322 -10.47 18.18 18.84
C ASP A 322 -11.07 18.96 20.02
N MET A 323 -10.25 19.67 20.79
CA MET A 323 -10.72 20.57 21.84
C MET A 323 -11.63 21.68 21.28
N HIS A 324 -11.21 22.36 20.21
CA HIS A 324 -12.04 23.41 19.59
C HIS A 324 -13.32 22.84 18.95
N LYS A 325 -13.25 21.66 18.34
CA LYS A 325 -14.45 20.97 17.84
C LYS A 325 -15.43 20.65 18.98
N ASP A 326 -14.95 20.29 20.17
CA ASP A 326 -15.82 20.10 21.34
C ASP A 326 -16.42 21.42 21.84
N LEU A 327 -15.69 22.54 21.79
CA LEU A 327 -16.26 23.86 22.09
C LEU A 327 -17.41 24.21 21.14
N VAL A 328 -17.19 24.06 19.83
CA VAL A 328 -18.24 24.26 18.81
C VAL A 328 -19.43 23.33 19.06
N ARG A 329 -19.19 22.07 19.44
CA ARG A 329 -20.26 21.13 19.81
C ARG A 329 -21.09 21.64 20.98
N ARG A 330 -20.45 22.18 22.04
CA ARG A 330 -21.13 22.72 23.23
C ARG A 330 -21.94 23.96 22.90
N GLU A 331 -21.45 24.83 22.02
CA GLU A 331 -22.21 25.99 21.53
C GLU A 331 -23.46 25.56 20.76
N ILE A 332 -23.33 24.60 19.85
CA ILE A 332 -24.47 24.02 19.12
C ILE A 332 -25.48 23.39 20.08
N GLU A 333 -24.98 22.63 21.07
CA GLU A 333 -25.82 22.01 22.11
C GLU A 333 -26.59 23.07 22.90
N ALA A 334 -25.94 24.15 23.32
CA ALA A 334 -26.58 25.23 24.07
C ALA A 334 -27.71 25.90 23.26
N VAL A 335 -27.50 26.11 21.96
CA VAL A 335 -28.52 26.68 21.06
C VAL A 335 -29.71 25.73 20.90
N ILE A 336 -29.46 24.43 20.68
CA ILE A 336 -30.54 23.44 20.55
C ILE A 336 -31.30 23.29 21.86
N ALA A 337 -30.61 23.37 23.01
CA ALA A 337 -31.22 23.26 24.32
C ALA A 337 -32.24 24.37 24.62
N LEU A 338 -32.21 25.51 23.91
CA LEU A 338 -33.24 26.54 24.00
C LEU A 338 -34.62 26.07 23.51
N SER A 339 -34.67 25.05 22.65
CA SER A 339 -35.91 24.53 22.04
C SER A 339 -36.17 23.06 22.34
N ASP A 340 -35.13 22.23 22.43
CA ASP A 340 -35.22 20.79 22.76
C ASP A 340 -34.07 20.37 23.71
N PRO A 341 -34.20 20.64 25.03
CA PRO A 341 -33.18 20.29 26.01
C PRO A 341 -32.87 18.79 26.09
N LEU A 342 -33.88 17.93 25.87
CA LEU A 342 -33.76 16.48 26.04
C LEU A 342 -32.90 15.85 24.95
N ARG A 343 -32.95 16.38 23.72
CA ARG A 343 -32.20 15.84 22.58
C ARG A 343 -30.98 16.66 22.19
N ALA A 344 -30.74 17.83 22.81
CA ALA A 344 -29.67 18.75 22.47
C ALA A 344 -28.29 18.08 22.34
N ALA A 345 -27.87 17.33 23.35
CA ALA A 345 -26.57 16.66 23.37
C ALA A 345 -26.43 15.62 22.23
N GLU A 346 -27.48 14.84 21.98
CA GLU A 346 -27.51 13.83 20.91
C GLU A 346 -27.43 14.50 19.53
N LEU A 347 -28.28 15.51 19.29
CA LEU A 347 -28.33 16.24 18.02
C LEU A 347 -27.02 16.95 17.74
N ALA A 348 -26.43 17.62 18.73
CA ALA A 348 -25.11 18.24 18.59
C ALA A 348 -24.04 17.21 18.21
N LYS A 349 -24.04 16.02 18.84
CA LYS A 349 -23.11 14.94 18.49
C LYS A 349 -23.34 14.41 17.07
N GLN A 350 -24.58 14.32 16.61
CA GLN A 350 -24.91 13.92 15.24
C GLN A 350 -24.44 14.99 14.23
N ILE A 351 -24.66 16.27 14.51
CA ILE A 351 -24.19 17.40 13.68
C ILE A 351 -22.67 17.37 13.54
N MET A 352 -21.93 17.19 14.64
CA MET A 352 -20.46 17.11 14.60
C MET A 352 -19.93 15.92 13.81
N LYS A 353 -20.71 14.85 13.66
CA LYS A 353 -20.36 13.68 12.85
C LYS A 353 -20.60 13.89 11.35
N THR A 354 -21.31 14.95 10.95
CA THR A 354 -21.53 15.26 9.54
C THR A 354 -20.21 15.50 8.81
N LYS A 355 -20.17 15.12 7.53
CA LYS A 355 -18.93 15.10 6.73
C LYS A 355 -18.19 16.44 6.73
N LYS A 356 -18.93 17.56 6.56
CA LYS A 356 -18.36 18.91 6.46
C LYS A 356 -17.71 19.37 7.77
N ILE A 357 -18.39 19.18 8.89
CA ILE A 357 -17.90 19.61 10.21
C ILE A 357 -16.75 18.71 10.68
N LYS A 358 -16.88 17.39 10.48
CA LYS A 358 -15.82 16.44 10.81
C LYS A 358 -14.50 16.77 10.11
N SER A 359 -14.56 17.27 8.88
CA SER A 359 -13.39 17.61 8.05
C SER A 359 -12.77 18.99 8.30
N LEU A 360 -13.24 19.77 9.29
CA LEU A 360 -12.61 21.03 9.64
C LEU A 360 -11.15 20.81 10.09
N ILE A 361 -10.26 21.68 9.62
CA ILE A 361 -8.79 21.61 9.81
C ILE A 361 -8.21 22.91 10.39
N GLU A 362 -9.04 23.95 10.53
CA GLU A 362 -8.65 25.32 10.87
C GLU A 362 -8.12 25.48 12.29
N TYR A 363 -8.53 24.59 13.20
CA TYR A 363 -8.17 24.63 14.61
C TYR A 363 -6.91 23.81 14.95
N SER A 364 -6.20 23.31 13.94
CA SER A 364 -4.94 22.59 14.14
C SER A 364 -3.81 23.57 14.44
N ARG A 365 -3.04 23.30 15.50
CA ARG A 365 -1.78 24.02 15.76
C ARG A 365 -0.64 23.54 14.86
N ALA A 366 -0.71 22.30 14.36
CA ALA A 366 0.27 21.77 13.44
C ALA A 366 0.09 22.39 12.06
N ILE A 367 1.21 22.84 11.48
CA ILE A 367 1.26 23.21 10.06
C ILE A 367 1.21 21.94 9.20
N HIS A 368 0.75 22.05 7.97
CA HIS A 368 0.73 20.92 7.04
C HIS A 368 2.10 20.72 6.38
N ALA A 369 2.37 19.50 5.91
CA ALA A 369 3.67 19.13 5.35
C ALA A 369 4.04 19.96 4.11
N GLU A 370 3.07 20.24 3.24
CA GLU A 370 3.24 21.04 2.03
C GLU A 370 3.64 22.48 2.36
N MET A 371 2.98 23.07 3.36
CA MET A 371 3.28 24.42 3.84
C MET A 371 4.64 24.48 4.53
N ASP A 372 5.02 23.46 5.31
CA ASP A 372 6.34 23.38 5.92
C ASP A 372 7.45 23.25 4.86
N ALA A 373 7.24 22.45 3.81
CA ALA A 373 8.19 22.34 2.70
C ALA A 373 8.37 23.67 1.95
N ILE A 374 7.29 24.41 1.72
CA ILE A 374 7.32 25.74 1.07
C ILE A 374 7.98 26.78 1.97
N THR A 375 7.60 26.85 3.25
CA THR A 375 8.17 27.82 4.19
C THR A 375 9.64 27.51 4.51
N THR A 376 10.05 26.25 4.44
CA THR A 376 11.46 25.85 4.52
C THR A 376 12.26 26.44 3.38
N MET A 377 11.76 26.39 2.14
CA MET A 377 12.37 27.10 1.02
C MET A 377 12.44 28.61 1.29
N ALA A 378 11.33 29.21 1.75
CA ALA A 378 11.29 30.65 2.02
C ALA A 378 12.32 31.14 3.06
N ARG A 379 12.79 30.27 3.97
CA ARG A 379 13.86 30.59 4.92
C ARG A 379 15.27 30.51 4.33
N LEU A 380 15.45 29.82 3.20
CA LEU A 380 16.75 29.65 2.54
C LEU A 380 17.01 30.79 1.56
N ALA A 381 18.14 31.47 1.72
CA ALA A 381 18.62 32.49 0.78
C ALA A 381 18.82 31.89 -0.62
N ASN A 382 18.45 32.65 -1.67
CA ASN A 382 18.60 32.29 -3.08
C ASN A 382 17.89 30.99 -3.51
N SER A 383 16.84 30.58 -2.81
CA SER A 383 16.03 29.42 -3.21
C SER A 383 14.70 29.86 -3.83
N SER A 384 14.13 29.02 -4.70
CA SER A 384 12.84 29.31 -5.34
C SER A 384 12.03 28.04 -5.57
N THR A 385 10.74 28.12 -5.26
CA THR A 385 9.73 27.10 -5.55
C THR A 385 9.18 27.20 -6.97
N VAL A 386 9.47 28.29 -7.69
CA VAL A 386 8.91 28.54 -9.02
C VAL A 386 9.38 27.47 -10.00
N GLY A 387 8.43 26.84 -10.69
CA GLY A 387 8.69 25.79 -11.67
C GLY A 387 9.17 24.47 -11.06
N LYS A 388 9.08 24.28 -9.73
CA LYS A 388 9.47 23.03 -9.05
C LYS A 388 8.29 22.08 -8.90
N THR A 389 8.62 20.81 -8.61
CA THR A 389 7.63 19.77 -8.33
C THR A 389 7.55 19.52 -6.83
N LEU A 390 6.33 19.46 -6.28
CA LEU A 390 6.06 19.06 -4.91
C LEU A 390 5.55 17.61 -4.87
N TYR A 391 6.16 16.80 -4.03
CA TYR A 391 5.73 15.44 -3.72
C TYR A 391 5.08 15.45 -2.35
N CYS A 392 3.92 14.83 -2.17
CA CYS A 392 3.25 14.72 -0.88
C CYS A 392 2.70 13.31 -0.65
N THR A 393 2.81 12.79 0.56
CA THR A 393 2.24 11.46 0.86
C THR A 393 0.71 11.46 0.76
N THR A 394 0.07 12.61 0.94
CA THR A 394 -1.39 12.77 0.85
C THR A 394 -1.79 13.85 -0.15
N TYR A 395 -3.01 13.81 -0.69
CA TYR A 395 -3.51 14.86 -1.57
C TYR A 395 -3.67 16.19 -0.78
N PRO A 396 -3.15 17.32 -1.28
CA PRO A 396 -3.19 18.59 -0.56
C PRO A 396 -4.60 19.13 -0.29
N CYS A 397 -4.85 19.59 0.93
CA CYS A 397 -6.09 20.28 1.27
C CYS A 397 -6.18 21.65 0.57
N HIS A 398 -7.37 22.26 0.55
CA HIS A 398 -7.59 23.58 -0.06
C HIS A 398 -6.73 24.69 0.58
N ASN A 399 -6.40 24.57 1.87
CA ASN A 399 -5.46 25.46 2.54
C ASN A 399 -4.04 25.30 2.01
N CYS A 400 -3.59 24.10 1.68
CA CYS A 400 -2.27 23.89 1.08
C CYS A 400 -2.27 24.30 -0.41
N ALA A 401 -3.36 23.99 -1.12
CA ALA A 401 -3.50 24.28 -2.56
C ALA A 401 -3.28 25.76 -2.89
N ARG A 402 -3.87 26.69 -2.11
CA ARG A 402 -3.63 28.13 -2.32
C ARG A 402 -2.15 28.52 -2.19
N HIS A 403 -1.41 27.92 -1.26
CA HIS A 403 0.03 28.18 -1.10
C HIS A 403 0.83 27.53 -2.22
N ILE A 404 0.45 26.34 -2.67
CA ILE A 404 1.09 25.66 -3.79
C ILE A 404 0.99 26.53 -5.05
N VAL A 405 -0.20 27.05 -5.35
CA VAL A 405 -0.44 27.95 -6.49
C VAL A 405 0.36 29.24 -6.31
N ALA A 406 0.25 29.91 -5.16
CA ALA A 406 0.96 31.17 -4.90
C ALA A 406 2.49 31.03 -4.92
N ALA A 407 3.02 29.86 -4.56
CA ALA A 407 4.46 29.56 -4.58
C ALA A 407 5.00 29.30 -5.99
N GLY A 408 4.15 29.27 -7.03
CA GLY A 408 4.57 29.07 -8.42
C GLY A 408 5.06 27.64 -8.71
N LEU A 409 4.67 26.65 -7.90
CA LEU A 409 4.94 25.25 -8.19
C LEU A 409 4.23 24.85 -9.48
N LYS A 410 4.88 24.02 -10.32
CA LYS A 410 4.29 23.59 -11.60
C LYS A 410 3.52 22.28 -11.50
N ARG A 411 3.90 21.42 -10.55
CA ARG A 411 3.40 20.04 -10.46
C ARG A 411 3.36 19.55 -9.02
N VAL A 412 2.31 18.78 -8.70
CA VAL A 412 2.11 18.09 -7.43
C VAL A 412 1.87 16.62 -7.70
N VAL A 413 2.67 15.76 -7.09
CA VAL A 413 2.54 14.30 -7.16
C VAL A 413 2.17 13.76 -5.78
N TYR A 414 1.10 12.97 -5.69
CA TYR A 414 0.58 12.46 -4.40
C TYR A 414 0.20 10.97 -4.41
N ILE A 415 0.33 10.30 -3.27
CA ILE A 415 -0.13 8.90 -3.10
C ILE A 415 -1.60 8.85 -2.72
N GLU A 416 -1.96 9.32 -1.52
CA GLU A 416 -3.33 9.14 -1.02
C GLU A 416 -4.30 10.06 -1.77
N PRO A 417 -5.24 9.54 -2.59
CA PRO A 417 -6.17 10.39 -3.30
C PRO A 417 -7.18 10.98 -2.32
N TYR A 418 -7.31 12.32 -2.26
CA TYR A 418 -8.29 12.97 -1.39
C TYR A 418 -9.22 13.93 -2.13
N ALA A 419 -10.24 13.38 -2.77
CA ALA A 419 -11.41 14.12 -3.25
C ALA A 419 -12.38 14.46 -2.10
N LYS A 420 -11.87 15.14 -1.06
CA LYS A 420 -12.67 16.03 -0.18
C LYS A 420 -12.01 17.40 0.02
N SER A 421 -10.88 17.64 -0.65
CA SER A 421 -10.30 18.96 -0.75
C SER A 421 -11.17 19.79 -1.70
N LEU A 422 -11.47 21.03 -1.33
CA LEU A 422 -12.07 22.01 -2.23
C LEU A 422 -11.02 22.65 -3.16
N ALA A 423 -9.84 22.03 -3.32
CA ALA A 423 -8.75 22.60 -4.10
C ALA A 423 -9.15 22.88 -5.55
N GLU A 424 -9.78 21.91 -6.22
CA GLU A 424 -10.29 22.08 -7.59
C GLU A 424 -11.48 23.04 -7.65
N ASP A 425 -12.41 22.93 -6.69
CA ASP A 425 -13.60 23.77 -6.64
C ASP A 425 -13.25 25.26 -6.45
N LEU A 426 -12.21 25.57 -5.67
CA LEU A 426 -11.78 26.93 -5.35
C LEU A 426 -10.70 27.48 -6.28
N HIS A 427 -9.92 26.61 -6.93
CA HIS A 427 -8.77 26.99 -7.74
C HIS A 427 -8.76 26.30 -9.12
N GLY A 428 -9.92 25.96 -9.69
CA GLY A 428 -10.02 25.29 -11.00
C GLY A 428 -9.53 26.13 -12.19
N ASP A 429 -9.40 27.44 -12.00
CA ASP A 429 -8.72 28.37 -12.90
C ASP A 429 -7.19 28.19 -12.89
N SER A 430 -6.63 27.68 -11.78
CA SER A 430 -5.18 27.60 -11.52
C SER A 430 -4.65 26.18 -11.37
N ILE A 431 -5.52 25.18 -11.13
CA ILE A 431 -5.19 23.77 -10.91
C ILE A 431 -5.81 22.92 -12.02
N ALA A 432 -5.08 21.91 -12.49
CA ALA A 432 -5.57 20.92 -13.43
C ALA A 432 -5.08 19.51 -13.08
N HIS A 433 -5.80 18.50 -13.57
CA HIS A 433 -5.36 17.10 -13.51
C HIS A 433 -4.65 16.65 -14.77
N ALA A 434 -3.97 15.50 -14.65
CA ALA A 434 -3.23 14.89 -15.76
C ALA A 434 -4.12 14.55 -16.99
N ASP A 435 -5.43 14.42 -16.81
CA ASP A 435 -6.42 14.17 -17.87
C ASP A 435 -7.08 15.45 -18.42
N SER A 436 -6.83 16.63 -17.84
CA SER A 436 -7.38 17.90 -18.33
C SER A 436 -6.79 18.28 -19.69
N THR A 437 -7.62 18.86 -20.56
CA THR A 437 -7.19 19.41 -21.86
C THR A 437 -6.51 20.78 -21.73
N ASP A 438 -6.81 21.51 -20.65
CA ASP A 438 -6.29 22.86 -20.37
C ASP A 438 -5.17 22.80 -19.32
N LYS A 439 -3.97 22.40 -19.76
CA LYS A 439 -2.77 22.28 -18.92
C LYS A 439 -1.85 23.49 -18.97
N LEU A 440 -2.03 24.37 -19.97
CA LEU A 440 -1.13 25.48 -20.19
C LEU A 440 -1.35 26.53 -19.09
N LYS A 441 -0.30 26.80 -18.31
CA LYS A 441 -0.28 27.79 -17.19
C LYS A 441 -0.99 27.38 -15.89
N LYS A 442 -1.35 26.11 -15.70
CA LYS A 442 -1.93 25.60 -14.44
C LYS A 442 -0.96 24.68 -13.68
N VAL A 443 -1.17 24.56 -12.38
CA VAL A 443 -0.46 23.60 -11.53
C VAL A 443 -1.07 22.22 -11.74
N ILE A 444 -0.25 21.23 -12.12
CA ILE A 444 -0.73 19.88 -12.41
C ILE A 444 -0.75 19.03 -11.15
N PHE A 445 -1.92 18.57 -10.73
CA PHE A 445 -2.10 17.61 -9.64
C PHE A 445 -2.29 16.21 -10.22
N GLU A 446 -1.39 15.29 -9.88
CA GLU A 446 -1.47 13.92 -10.36
C GLU A 446 -1.10 12.87 -9.32
N ASN A 447 -1.65 11.68 -9.50
CA ASN A 447 -1.31 10.54 -8.65
C ASN A 447 0.15 10.12 -8.84
N PHE A 448 0.68 9.43 -7.85
CA PHE A 448 1.98 8.76 -7.92
C PHE A 448 1.91 7.49 -8.80
N GLU A 449 2.99 7.19 -9.53
CA GLU A 449 3.21 5.93 -10.25
C GLU A 449 4.58 5.36 -9.85
N GLY A 450 4.66 4.04 -9.66
CA GLY A 450 5.89 3.34 -9.35
C GLY A 450 5.91 2.71 -7.96
N THR A 451 7.12 2.50 -7.46
CA THR A 451 7.41 1.82 -6.19
C THR A 451 6.94 2.64 -5.00
N ALA A 452 6.05 2.07 -4.18
CA ALA A 452 5.62 2.71 -2.95
C ALA A 452 6.79 2.89 -1.97
N PRO A 453 6.78 3.93 -1.12
CA PRO A 453 7.86 4.19 -0.17
C PRO A 453 8.24 2.99 0.71
N GLY A 454 7.24 2.17 1.10
CA GLY A 454 7.46 0.96 1.91
C GLY A 454 8.32 -0.13 1.24
N ARG A 455 8.45 -0.11 -0.10
CA ARG A 455 9.29 -1.06 -0.85
C ARG A 455 10.53 -0.44 -1.47
N TYR A 456 10.69 0.88 -1.37
CA TYR A 456 11.76 1.62 -2.04
C TYR A 456 13.16 1.08 -1.72
N THR A 457 13.49 0.96 -0.42
CA THR A 457 14.81 0.48 0.02
C THR A 457 15.05 -0.99 -0.33
N LYS A 458 13.99 -1.80 -0.40
CA LYS A 458 14.07 -3.20 -0.82
C LYS A 458 14.37 -3.34 -2.31
N PHE A 459 13.68 -2.57 -3.14
CA PHE A 459 13.80 -2.67 -4.59
C PHE A 459 15.07 -2.01 -5.15
N PHE A 460 15.51 -0.90 -4.55
CA PHE A 460 16.67 -0.15 -5.03
C PHE A 460 17.94 -0.36 -4.20
N GLY A 461 17.85 -1.09 -3.09
CA GLY A 461 18.97 -1.43 -2.23
C GLY A 461 19.99 -2.36 -2.90
N TYR A 462 21.20 -2.40 -2.33
CA TYR A 462 22.23 -3.34 -2.77
C TYR A 462 21.99 -4.72 -2.14
N SER A 463 21.42 -5.64 -2.92
CA SER A 463 21.07 -6.98 -2.46
C SER A 463 22.02 -8.09 -2.94
N ARG A 464 22.84 -7.81 -3.97
CA ARG A 464 23.76 -8.78 -4.57
C ARG A 464 24.95 -8.12 -5.28
N PRO A 465 26.05 -8.85 -5.49
CA PRO A 465 27.15 -8.41 -6.34
C PRO A 465 26.67 -7.97 -7.73
N ARG A 466 27.09 -6.76 -8.15
CA ARG A 466 26.78 -6.21 -9.48
C ARG A 466 27.90 -6.37 -10.49
N LYS A 467 29.09 -6.77 -10.02
CA LYS A 467 30.28 -6.99 -10.85
C LYS A 467 30.93 -8.32 -10.52
N ASP A 468 31.54 -8.94 -11.53
CA ASP A 468 32.39 -10.11 -11.36
C ASP A 468 33.79 -9.73 -10.82
N GLU A 469 34.65 -10.73 -10.60
CA GLU A 469 36.02 -10.53 -10.11
C GLU A 469 36.89 -9.70 -11.07
N ARG A 470 36.49 -9.60 -12.35
CA ARG A 470 37.17 -8.81 -13.39
C ARG A 470 36.60 -7.39 -13.50
N GLY A 471 35.64 -7.03 -12.66
CA GLY A 471 34.97 -5.74 -12.66
C GLY A 471 33.91 -5.56 -13.75
N LYS A 472 33.53 -6.62 -14.48
CA LYS A 472 32.48 -6.54 -15.50
C LYS A 472 31.09 -6.68 -14.86
N PRO A 473 30.05 -6.02 -15.41
CA PRO A 473 28.69 -6.18 -14.92
C PRO A 473 28.24 -7.65 -14.94
N VAL A 474 27.66 -8.11 -13.84
CA VAL A 474 27.04 -9.44 -13.79
C VAL A 474 25.73 -9.39 -14.56
N PRO A 475 25.56 -10.21 -15.63
CA PRO A 475 24.32 -10.24 -16.38
C PRO A 475 23.18 -10.71 -15.48
N TYR A 476 22.00 -10.14 -15.69
CA TYR A 476 20.84 -10.44 -14.90
C TYR A 476 19.79 -11.17 -15.73
N ASP A 477 19.34 -12.32 -15.21
CA ASP A 477 18.23 -13.08 -15.75
C ASP A 477 17.21 -13.36 -14.64
N ILE A 478 15.94 -13.14 -14.95
CA ILE A 478 14.82 -13.40 -14.05
C ILE A 478 14.69 -14.90 -13.78
N LEU A 479 14.99 -15.75 -14.77
CA LEU A 479 14.79 -17.20 -14.69
C LEU A 479 15.53 -17.86 -13.51
N PRO A 480 16.84 -17.65 -13.29
CA PRO A 480 17.53 -18.18 -12.11
C PRO A 480 17.35 -17.31 -10.86
N SER A 481 16.74 -16.12 -10.97
CA SER A 481 16.69 -15.18 -9.83
C SER A 481 15.61 -15.52 -8.81
N HIS A 482 15.98 -15.32 -7.53
CA HIS A 482 15.06 -15.24 -6.40
C HIS A 482 14.50 -13.82 -6.25
N HIS A 483 13.48 -13.67 -5.42
CA HIS A 483 12.95 -12.36 -5.06
C HIS A 483 13.98 -11.55 -4.25
N VAL A 484 13.92 -10.23 -4.41
CA VAL A 484 14.78 -9.26 -3.73
C VAL A 484 14.53 -9.22 -2.23
N ASP A 485 13.28 -9.48 -1.81
CA ASP A 485 12.88 -9.61 -0.41
C ASP A 485 12.52 -11.08 -0.15
N PRO A 486 13.47 -11.91 0.32
CA PRO A 486 13.24 -13.35 0.43
C PRO A 486 12.26 -13.67 1.57
N GLN A 487 11.35 -14.61 1.32
CA GLN A 487 10.61 -15.33 2.35
C GLN A 487 11.11 -16.76 2.41
N TYR A 488 11.50 -17.22 3.60
CA TYR A 488 11.91 -18.61 3.78
C TYR A 488 10.70 -19.50 4.04
N LEU A 489 10.74 -20.73 3.51
CA LEU A 489 9.72 -21.76 3.73
C LEU A 489 9.79 -22.35 5.13
N ASP A 490 10.93 -22.21 5.78
CA ASP A 490 11.25 -22.78 7.08
C ASP A 490 11.18 -21.70 8.15
N SER A 491 10.69 -22.07 9.34
CA SER A 491 10.69 -21.16 10.50
C SER A 491 12.13 -20.88 10.98
N TYR A 492 12.30 -19.91 11.89
CA TYR A 492 13.62 -19.70 12.48
C TYR A 492 14.08 -20.94 13.27
N GLY A 493 13.16 -21.64 13.95
CA GLY A 493 13.46 -22.88 14.67
C GLY A 493 13.80 -24.05 13.74
N ASP A 494 13.13 -24.17 12.59
CA ASP A 494 13.48 -25.15 11.55
C ASP A 494 14.92 -24.90 11.03
N SER A 495 15.26 -23.62 10.84
CA SER A 495 16.58 -23.21 10.34
C SER A 495 17.67 -23.45 11.39
N GLU A 496 17.39 -23.15 12.67
CA GLU A 496 18.29 -23.44 13.79
C GLU A 496 18.57 -24.94 13.92
N LEU A 497 17.52 -25.76 13.86
CA LEU A 497 17.65 -27.22 13.90
C LEU A 497 18.54 -27.73 12.75
N LYS A 498 18.40 -27.18 11.54
CA LYS A 498 19.27 -27.53 10.40
C LYS A 498 20.73 -27.17 10.64
N VAL A 499 21.00 -25.99 11.21
CA VAL A 499 22.37 -25.58 11.55
C VAL A 499 22.94 -26.52 12.61
N ALA A 500 22.17 -26.84 13.65
CA ALA A 500 22.59 -27.75 14.71
C ALA A 500 22.90 -29.16 14.14
N LEU A 501 22.01 -29.72 13.32
CA LEU A 501 22.22 -31.01 12.65
C LEU A 501 23.45 -31.01 11.73
N ASN A 502 23.69 -29.91 11.01
CA ASN A 502 24.89 -29.73 10.20
C ASN A 502 26.18 -29.78 11.02
N VAL A 503 26.19 -29.18 12.21
CA VAL A 503 27.34 -29.22 13.13
C VAL A 503 27.53 -30.63 13.68
N THR A 504 26.45 -31.28 14.14
CA THR A 504 26.48 -32.67 14.63
C THR A 504 27.02 -33.61 13.55
N HIS A 505 26.61 -33.45 12.29
CA HIS A 505 27.13 -34.24 11.17
C HIS A 505 28.64 -34.02 10.93
N LYS A 506 29.14 -32.79 11.09
CA LYS A 506 30.55 -32.44 10.87
C LYS A 506 31.47 -32.88 12.01
N LEU A 507 31.02 -32.75 13.26
CA LEU A 507 31.86 -32.90 14.45
C LEU A 507 31.53 -34.15 15.29
N GLY A 508 30.46 -34.87 14.96
CA GLY A 508 29.93 -35.95 15.80
C GLY A 508 29.23 -35.42 17.06
N ASP A 509 28.39 -36.27 17.65
CA ASP A 509 27.57 -35.95 18.84
C ASP A 509 28.42 -35.66 20.09
N GLU A 510 29.68 -36.12 20.14
CA GLU A 510 30.56 -36.03 21.32
C GLU A 510 31.19 -34.65 21.56
N SER A 511 31.04 -33.70 20.62
CA SER A 511 31.67 -32.38 20.66
C SER A 511 30.92 -31.31 21.46
N LEU A 512 29.65 -31.56 21.83
CA LEU A 512 28.79 -30.62 22.53
C LEU A 512 28.75 -30.96 24.03
N ARG A 513 29.59 -30.29 24.83
CA ARG A 513 29.50 -30.30 26.30
C ARG A 513 28.59 -29.16 26.74
N VAL A 514 27.60 -29.47 27.60
CA VAL A 514 26.71 -28.49 28.25
C VAL A 514 27.45 -27.75 29.35
#